data_AF-A0A4U9DCE1-F1
#
_entry.id   AF-A0A4U9DCE1-F1
#
_cell.length_a   1.000
_cell.length_b   1.000
_cell.length_c   1.000
_cell.angle_alpha   90.00
_cell.angle_beta   90.00
_cell.angle_gamma   90.00
#
_symmetry.space_group_name_H-M   'P 1'
#
loop_
_entity.id
_entity.type
_entity.pdbx_description
1 polymer ?
#
loop_
_entity_poly.entity_id
_entity_poly.type
_entity_poly.pdbx_seq_one_letter_code
_entity_poly.pdbx_strand_id
1 'polypeptide(L)'
;MGVQYRPTEQWRLNAGVGFDSTVYDSQSDVALTLPTGDEWRFATGAQYQITPASNIGVAVSYLHMQSSHVKSPEIIAGDYDHPYLWFASVNYSYQF
;
A
#
# COMPACT_ATOMS: atom_id res chain seq x y z
N MET A 1 -7.69 7.39 -5.39
CA MET A 1 -7.55 8.83 -5.68
C MET A 1 -6.16 9.30 -5.29
N GLY A 2 -5.60 10.31 -5.96
CA GLY A 2 -4.28 10.85 -5.61
C GLY A 2 -4.07 12.28 -6.08
N VAL A 3 -3.12 12.96 -5.45
CA VAL A 3 -2.69 14.32 -5.78
C VAL A 3 -1.18 14.35 -5.96
N GLN A 4 -0.73 15.13 -6.94
CA GLN A 4 0.67 15.47 -7.14
C GLN A 4 0.83 16.99 -7.08
N TYR A 5 1.83 17.44 -6.35
CA TYR A 5 2.12 18.86 -6.19
C TYR A 5 3.61 19.14 -6.42
N ARG A 6 3.92 20.22 -7.16
CA ARG A 6 5.28 20.66 -7.45
C ARG A 6 5.47 22.07 -6.88
N PRO A 7 5.97 22.20 -5.64
CA PRO A 7 6.18 23.53 -5.04
C PRO A 7 7.33 24.29 -5.71
N THR A 8 8.27 23.59 -6.32
CA THR A 8 9.43 24.13 -7.06
C THR A 8 9.75 23.20 -8.23
N GLU A 9 10.69 23.60 -9.10
CA GLU A 9 11.17 22.75 -10.19
C GLU A 9 11.90 21.50 -9.69
N GLN A 10 12.50 21.55 -8.49
CA GLN A 10 13.27 20.44 -7.94
C GLN A 10 12.40 19.40 -7.23
N TRP A 11 11.25 19.82 -6.68
CA TRP A 11 10.43 18.96 -5.81
C TRP A 11 9.13 18.52 -6.47
N ARG A 12 8.84 17.22 -6.35
CA ARG A 12 7.52 16.65 -6.66
C ARG A 12 7.03 15.83 -5.48
N LEU A 13 5.91 16.25 -4.91
CA LEU A 13 5.26 15.59 -3.78
C LEU A 13 4.03 14.83 -4.28
N ASN A 14 3.77 13.66 -3.73
CA ASN A 14 2.63 12.82 -4.07
C ASN A 14 1.94 12.38 -2.78
N ALA A 15 0.61 12.35 -2.80
CA ALA A 15 -0.19 11.72 -1.77
C ALA A 15 -1.37 10.99 -2.41
N GLY A 16 -1.82 9.90 -1.79
CA GLY A 16 -2.91 9.10 -2.35
C GLY A 16 -3.62 8.24 -1.32
N VAL A 17 -4.86 7.90 -1.66
CA VAL A 17 -5.70 6.95 -0.94
C VAL A 17 -6.31 5.97 -1.93
N GLY A 18 -6.31 4.69 -1.58
CA GLY A 18 -6.93 3.60 -2.33
C GLY A 18 -7.83 2.77 -1.42
N PHE A 19 -8.86 2.20 -2.03
CA PHE A 19 -9.71 1.19 -1.42
C PHE A 19 -9.83 0.03 -2.40
N ASP A 20 -9.58 -1.17 -1.92
CA ASP A 20 -9.68 -2.42 -2.69
C ASP A 20 -10.63 -3.36 -1.93
N SER A 21 -11.71 -3.79 -2.57
CA SER A 21 -12.67 -4.73 -1.96
C SER A 21 -12.13 -6.15 -1.99
N THR A 22 -12.46 -6.95 -0.99
CA THR A 22 -12.09 -8.36 -0.94
C THR A 22 -12.74 -9.18 -2.07
N VAL A 23 -12.11 -10.32 -2.41
CA VAL A 23 -12.69 -11.33 -3.32
C VAL A 23 -13.63 -12.30 -2.59
N TYR A 24 -13.65 -12.29 -1.26
CA TYR A 24 -14.54 -13.13 -0.46
C TYR A 24 -15.91 -12.47 -0.28
N ASP A 25 -16.98 -13.26 -0.37
CA ASP A 25 -18.32 -12.81 -0.02
C ASP A 25 -18.50 -12.62 1.50
N SER A 26 -17.63 -13.25 2.31
CA SER A 26 -17.65 -13.16 3.78
C SER A 26 -16.26 -13.34 4.39
N GLN A 27 -15.94 -12.53 5.40
CA GLN A 27 -14.67 -12.58 6.12
C GLN A 27 -14.70 -13.61 7.27
N SER A 28 -15.74 -14.44 7.31
CA SER A 28 -15.98 -15.40 8.38
C SER A 28 -15.41 -16.80 8.12
N ASP A 29 -15.00 -17.10 6.88
CA ASP A 29 -14.24 -18.29 6.51
C ASP A 29 -13.42 -18.02 5.24
N VAL A 30 -12.28 -17.34 5.41
CA VAL A 30 -11.33 -17.07 4.32
C VAL A 30 -10.32 -18.20 4.20
N ALA A 31 -9.73 -18.37 3.00
CA ALA A 31 -8.68 -19.37 2.83
C ALA A 31 -7.41 -18.96 3.60
N LEU A 32 -6.83 -19.92 4.34
CA LEU A 32 -5.57 -19.72 5.06
C LEU A 32 -4.43 -19.19 4.17
N THR A 33 -4.40 -19.60 2.91
CA THR A 33 -3.36 -19.20 1.96
C THR A 33 -3.53 -17.77 1.44
N LEU A 34 -4.70 -17.17 1.65
CA LEU A 34 -5.00 -15.80 1.23
C LEU A 34 -5.97 -15.15 2.23
N PRO A 35 -5.52 -14.85 3.46
CA PRO A 35 -6.36 -14.25 4.49
C PRO A 35 -6.45 -12.74 4.25
N THR A 36 -7.28 -12.34 3.29
CA THR A 36 -7.52 -10.93 2.91
C THR A 36 -8.94 -10.47 3.28
N GLY A 37 -9.10 -9.16 3.44
CA GLY A 37 -10.35 -8.45 3.69
C GLY A 37 -10.42 -7.17 2.87
N ASP A 38 -11.41 -6.31 3.11
CA ASP A 38 -11.42 -4.99 2.48
C ASP A 38 -10.20 -4.17 2.93
N GLU A 39 -9.54 -3.49 2.00
CA GLU A 39 -8.24 -2.85 2.22
C GLU A 39 -8.32 -1.34 1.97
N TRP A 40 -7.84 -0.55 2.93
CA TRP A 40 -7.54 0.87 2.75
C TRP A 40 -6.04 1.07 2.65
N ARG A 41 -5.59 1.76 1.61
CA ARG A 41 -4.18 2.11 1.42
C ARG A 41 -4.00 3.62 1.42
N PHE A 42 -3.07 4.11 2.21
CA PHE A 42 -2.66 5.52 2.27
C PHE A 42 -1.19 5.61 1.89
N ALA A 43 -0.85 6.52 0.98
CA ALA A 43 0.52 6.64 0.48
C ALA A 43 0.95 8.11 0.39
N THR A 44 2.23 8.36 0.65
CA THR A 44 2.86 9.65 0.42
C THR A 44 4.29 9.46 -0.06
N GLY A 45 4.81 10.41 -0.81
CA GLY A 45 6.17 10.35 -1.32
C GLY A 45 6.66 11.67 -1.89
N ALA A 46 7.97 11.74 -2.06
CA ALA A 46 8.66 12.91 -2.59
C ALA A 46 9.73 12.47 -3.59
N GLN A 47 9.95 13.31 -4.59
CA GLN A 47 11.03 13.17 -5.56
C GLN A 47 11.79 14.49 -5.65
N TYR A 48 13.12 14.39 -5.67
CA TYR A 48 14.04 15.50 -5.78
C TYR A 48 14.85 15.39 -7.07
N GLN A 49 14.82 16.44 -7.89
CA GLN A 49 15.61 16.57 -9.10
C GLN A 49 17.05 16.96 -8.75
N ILE A 50 18.01 16.07 -9.05
CA ILE A 50 19.44 16.27 -8.75
C ILE A 50 20.10 17.08 -9.88
N THR A 51 19.82 16.70 -11.13
CA THR A 51 20.26 17.41 -12.34
C THR A 51 19.10 17.43 -13.34
N PRO A 52 19.11 18.21 -14.43
CA PRO A 52 18.05 18.13 -15.44
C PRO A 52 17.81 16.72 -16.01
N ALA A 53 18.81 15.84 -15.96
CA ALA A 53 18.74 14.46 -16.44
C ALA A 53 18.49 13.41 -15.33
N SER A 54 18.50 13.77 -14.03
CA SER A 54 18.45 12.77 -12.96
C SER A 54 17.69 13.21 -11.69
N ASN A 55 17.13 12.24 -10.98
CA ASN A 55 16.41 12.46 -9.74
C ASN A 55 16.47 11.25 -8.78
N ILE A 56 16.13 11.50 -7.53
CA ILE A 56 15.92 10.49 -6.48
C ILE A 56 14.52 10.63 -5.92
N GLY A 57 13.85 9.51 -5.65
CA GLY A 57 12.52 9.45 -5.07
C GLY A 57 12.45 8.55 -3.85
N VAL A 58 11.56 8.89 -2.93
CA VAL A 58 11.21 8.10 -1.75
C VAL A 58 9.70 8.08 -1.59
N ALA A 59 9.15 6.95 -1.15
CA ALA A 59 7.74 6.84 -0.82
C ALA A 59 7.51 5.88 0.34
N VAL A 60 6.41 6.11 1.06
CA VAL A 60 5.90 5.23 2.09
C VAL A 60 4.40 5.02 1.88
N SER A 61 3.93 3.81 2.13
CA SER A 61 2.50 3.54 2.21
C SER A 61 2.16 2.65 3.38
N TYR A 62 0.99 2.93 3.94
CA TYR A 62 0.33 2.19 5.00
C TYR A 62 -0.91 1.52 4.41
N LEU A 63 -1.04 0.23 4.63
CA LEU A 63 -2.24 -0.52 4.30
C LEU A 63 -2.86 -1.04 5.59
N HIS A 64 -4.15 -0.85 5.73
CA HIS A 64 -4.98 -1.43 6.77
C HIS A 64 -6.04 -2.31 6.13
N MET A 65 -6.21 -3.51 6.66
CA MET A 65 -7.13 -4.51 6.15
C MET A 65 -8.18 -4.84 7.21
N GLN A 66 -9.40 -5.14 6.76
CA GLN A 66 -10.45 -5.69 7.60
C GLN A 66 -10.01 -7.03 8.21
N SER A 67 -10.45 -7.30 9.45
CA SER A 67 -10.21 -8.61 10.07
C SER A 67 -10.85 -9.75 9.29
N SER A 68 -10.22 -10.92 9.32
CA SER A 68 -10.74 -12.13 8.68
C SER A 68 -10.48 -13.37 9.52
N HIS A 69 -11.33 -14.38 9.35
CA HIS A 69 -11.31 -15.61 10.15
C HIS A 69 -11.16 -16.80 9.20
N VAL A 70 -10.26 -17.70 9.53
CA VAL A 70 -10.09 -19.00 8.86
C VAL A 70 -10.74 -20.05 9.76
N LYS A 71 -11.72 -20.80 9.26
CA LYS A 71 -12.40 -21.84 10.06
C LYS A 71 -12.08 -23.25 9.62
N SER A 72 -11.66 -23.45 8.37
CA SER A 72 -11.53 -24.78 7.78
C SER A 72 -10.15 -25.06 7.17
N PRO A 73 -9.55 -26.24 7.41
CA PRO A 73 -9.93 -27.26 8.40
C PRO A 73 -9.67 -26.79 9.84
N GLU A 74 -10.45 -27.30 10.81
CA GLU A 74 -10.48 -26.83 12.21
C GLU A 74 -9.12 -26.84 12.91
N ILE A 75 -8.24 -27.77 12.55
CA ILE A 75 -6.87 -27.88 13.11
C ILE A 75 -5.96 -26.68 12.80
N ILE A 76 -6.32 -25.87 11.79
CA ILE A 76 -5.60 -24.64 11.40
C ILE A 76 -6.51 -23.41 11.41
N ALA A 77 -7.63 -23.48 12.14
CA ALA A 77 -8.49 -22.32 12.34
C ALA A 77 -7.77 -21.21 13.09
N GLY A 78 -8.07 -19.95 12.75
CA GLY A 78 -7.44 -18.79 13.37
C GLY A 78 -7.91 -17.48 12.79
N ASP A 79 -7.53 -16.39 13.46
CA ASP A 79 -8.03 -15.05 13.18
C ASP A 79 -6.89 -14.11 12.77
N TYR A 80 -7.19 -13.23 11.82
CA TYR A 80 -6.33 -12.15 11.38
C TYR A 80 -6.97 -10.84 11.79
N ASP A 81 -6.58 -10.33 12.95
CA ASP A 81 -7.17 -9.14 13.53
C ASP A 81 -6.48 -7.85 13.07
N HIS A 82 -7.26 -6.97 12.44
CA HIS A 82 -6.84 -5.63 12.00
C HIS A 82 -5.47 -5.60 11.29
N PRO A 83 -5.22 -6.44 10.27
CA PRO A 83 -3.89 -6.54 9.69
C PRO A 83 -3.45 -5.21 9.11
N TYR A 84 -2.16 -4.92 9.25
CA TYR A 84 -1.56 -3.73 8.65
C TYR A 84 -0.19 -4.04 8.07
N LEU A 85 0.12 -3.34 6.97
CA LEU A 85 1.37 -3.48 6.25
C LEU A 85 1.97 -2.10 5.98
N TRP A 86 3.30 -2.03 6.06
CA TRP A 86 4.07 -0.87 5.67
C TRP A 86 4.93 -1.20 4.46
N PHE A 87 4.91 -0.32 3.47
CA PHE A 87 5.79 -0.40 2.30
C PHE A 87 6.62 0.87 2.24
N ALA A 88 7.92 0.72 1.99
CA ALA A 88 8.83 1.81 1.76
C ALA A 88 9.61 1.57 0.47
N SER A 89 9.86 2.62 -0.31
CA SER A 89 10.64 2.53 -1.53
C SER A 89 11.58 3.71 -1.70
N VAL A 90 12.69 3.44 -2.39
CA VAL A 90 13.64 4.44 -2.85
C VAL A 90 13.95 4.13 -4.31
N ASN A 91 13.99 5.15 -5.17
CA ASN A 91 14.34 5.00 -6.58
C ASN A 91 15.30 6.09 -7.03
N TYR A 92 16.18 5.76 -7.97
CA TYR A 92 17.00 6.71 -8.72
C TYR A 92 16.69 6.55 -10.20
N SER A 93 16.51 7.67 -10.90
CA SER A 93 16.21 7.67 -12.33
C SER A 93 17.15 8.61 -13.08
N TYR A 94 17.63 8.18 -14.26
CA TYR A 94 18.49 8.93 -15.16
C TYR A 94 17.97 8.85 -16.60
N GLN A 95 18.00 9.95 -17.33
CA GLN A 95 17.60 10.04 -18.74
C GLN A 95 18.83 10.28 -19.63
N PHE A 96 19.01 9.41 -20.64
CA PHE A 96 20.09 9.48 -21.64
C PHE A 96 19.70 10.29 -22.88
#